data_AF-A0A2G6HH05-F1
#
_entry.id   AF-A0A2G6HH05-F1
#
_cell.length_a   1.000
_cell.length_b   1.000
_cell.length_c   1.000
_cell.angle_alpha   90.00
_cell.angle_beta   90.00
_cell.angle_gamma   90.00
#
_symmetry.space_group_name_H-M   'P 1'
#
loop_
_entity.id
_entity.type
_entity.pdbx_description
1 polymer ?
#
loop_
_entity_poly.entity_id
_entity_poly.type
_entity_poly.pdbx_seq_one_letter_code
_entity_poly.pdbx_strand_id
1 'polypeptide(L)' 'MTDILDELQWRGLLAQHTDLDALREHLASGPVTFYCGFDPTAASLHHGHLVQILVMRHLQLA' A
#
# COMPACT_ATOMS: atom_id res chain seq x y z
N MET A 1 7.36 11.37 14.04
CA MET A 1 6.31 10.61 13.33
C MET A 1 7.01 9.83 12.26
N THR A 2 6.80 8.51 12.22
CA THR A 2 7.38 7.66 11.17
C THR A 2 6.50 7.79 9.93
N ASP A 3 7.09 8.06 8.78
CA ASP A 3 6.40 8.13 7.49
C ASP A 3 5.75 6.77 7.17
N ILE A 4 4.59 6.76 6.50
CA ILE A 4 3.90 5.53 6.11
C ILE A 4 4.81 4.61 5.28
N LEU A 5 5.66 5.18 4.43
CA LEU A 5 6.63 4.39 3.66
C LEU A 5 7.68 3.71 4.55
N ASP A 6 8.12 4.37 5.61
CA ASP A 6 9.05 3.80 6.58
C ASP A 6 8.38 2.65 7.36
N GLU A 7 7.10 2.79 7.71
CA GLU A 7 6.33 1.71 8.34
C GLU A 7 6.19 0.50 7.40
N LEU A 8 5.78 0.72 6.15
CA LEU A 8 5.63 -0.35 5.16
C LEU A 8 6.98 -1.03 4.88
N GLN A 9 8.07 -0.28 4.81
CA GLN A 9 9.43 -0.82 4.65
C GLN A 9 9.84 -1.67 5.86
N TRP A 10 9.63 -1.17 7.09
CA TRP A 10 9.96 -1.89 8.32
C TRP A 10 9.19 -3.20 8.45
N ARG A 11 7.91 -3.22 8.02
CA ARG A 11 7.07 -4.42 7.99
C ARG A 11 7.43 -5.39 6.86
N GLY A 12 8.30 -5.02 5.92
CA GLY A 12 8.61 -5.80 4.73
C GLY A 12 7.46 -5.86 3.72
N LEU A 13 6.59 -4.83 3.70
CA LEU A 13 5.44 -4.73 2.79
C LEU A 13 5.76 -3.98 1.49
N LEU A 14 6.96 -3.42 1.35
CA LEU A 14 7.47 -2.84 0.11
C LEU A 14 8.42 -3.82 -0.58
N ALA A 15 7.99 -4.38 -1.70
CA ALA A 15 8.82 -5.25 -2.53
C ALA A 15 9.58 -4.45 -3.60
N GLN A 16 8.87 -3.57 -4.32
CA GLN A 16 9.40 -2.74 -5.39
C GLN A 16 8.63 -1.41 -5.43
N HIS A 17 9.28 -0.36 -5.94
CA HIS A 17 8.70 0.95 -6.17
C HIS A 17 9.27 1.54 -7.45
N THR A 18 8.55 2.47 -8.08
CA THR A 18 9.04 3.18 -9.28
C THR A 18 10.08 4.22 -8.92
N ASP A 19 9.79 5.02 -7.89
CA ASP A 19 10.65 6.07 -7.33
C ASP A 19 10.17 6.33 -5.90
N LEU A 20 11.01 6.05 -4.91
CA LEU A 20 10.62 6.14 -3.50
C LEU A 20 10.57 7.59 -3.00
N ASP A 21 11.46 8.44 -3.50
CA ASP A 21 11.56 9.83 -3.07
C ASP A 21 10.38 10.63 -3.64
N ALA A 22 10.07 10.46 -4.92
CA ALA A 22 8.91 11.09 -5.54
C ALA A 22 7.58 10.62 -4.91
N LEU A 23 7.48 9.34 -4.55
CA LEU A 23 6.29 8.81 -3.85
C LEU A 23 6.14 9.43 -2.45
N ARG A 24 7.25 9.58 -1.71
CA ARG A 24 7.24 10.22 -0.40
C ARG A 24 6.76 11.67 -0.48
N GLU A 25 7.29 12.43 -1.44
CA GLU A 25 6.85 13.81 -1.67
C GLU A 25 5.35 13.89 -2.01
N HIS A 26 4.85 12.97 -2.86
CA HIS A 26 3.45 12.93 -3.24
C HIS A 26 2.54 12.60 -2.05
N LEU A 27 2.88 11.60 -1.23
CA LEU A 27 2.14 11.24 -0.02
C LEU A 27 2.15 12.36 1.02
N ALA A 28 3.23 13.14 1.11
CA ALA A 28 3.31 14.30 2.00
C ALA A 28 2.49 15.51 1.51
N SER A 29 2.13 15.56 0.22
CA SER A 29 1.40 16.70 -0.37
C SER A 29 -0.09 16.75 0.01
N GLY A 30 -0.63 15.68 0.61
CA GLY A 30 -2.01 15.57 1.03
C GLY A 30 -2.62 14.20 0.71
N PRO A 31 -3.96 14.06 0.79
CA PRO A 31 -4.63 12.80 0.50
C PRO A 31 -4.39 12.33 -0.95
N VAL A 32 -3.93 11.08 -1.10
CA VAL A 32 -3.65 10.46 -2.40
C VAL A 32 -4.73 9.43 -2.73
N THR A 33 -5.20 9.44 -3.97
CA THR A 33 -6.08 8.38 -4.49
C THR A 33 -5.22 7.22 -5.00
N PHE A 34 -5.51 6.00 -4.55
CA PHE A 34 -4.81 4.79 -4.98
C PHE A 34 -5.81 3.69 -5.34
N TYR A 35 -5.34 2.62 -5.98
CA TYR A 35 -6.14 1.44 -6.30
C TYR A 35 -5.34 0.15 -6.11
N CYS A 36 -6.05 -0.96 -5.91
CA CYS A 36 -5.52 -2.31 -6.02
C CYS A 36 -6.58 -3.17 -6.74
N GLY A 37 -6.14 -3.94 -7.73
CA GLY A 37 -7.03 -4.78 -8.55
C GLY A 37 -7.21 -6.18 -7.97
N PHE A 38 -8.44 -6.70 -8.04
CA PHE A 38 -8.76 -8.09 -7.73
C PHE A 38 -9.64 -8.65 -8.84
N ASP A 39 -9.13 -9.63 -9.61
CA ASP A 39 -9.92 -10.29 -10.64
C ASP A 39 -10.83 -11.37 -10.02
N PRO A 40 -12.09 -11.52 -10.48
CA PRO A 40 -13.05 -12.48 -9.95
C PRO A 40 -12.75 -13.91 -10.45
N THR A 41 -11.61 -14.45 -10.02
CA THR A 41 -11.12 -15.79 -10.41
C THR A 41 -11.75 -16.92 -9.58
N ALA A 42 -12.42 -16.60 -8.48
CA ALA A 42 -13.18 -17.52 -7.63
C ALA A 42 -14.35 -16.79 -6.94
N ALA A 43 -15.24 -17.54 -6.31
CA ALA A 43 -16.40 -16.98 -5.59
C ALA A 43 -16.03 -16.18 -4.32
N SER A 44 -14.77 -16.26 -3.88
CA SER A 44 -14.28 -15.54 -2.70
C SER A 44 -12.77 -15.29 -2.81
N LEU A 45 -12.30 -14.25 -2.13
CA LEU A 45 -10.88 -14.02 -1.92
C LEU A 45 -10.35 -15.00 -0.86
N HIS A 46 -9.11 -15.43 -1.02
CA HIS A 46 -8.38 -16.22 -0.01
C HIS A 46 -7.21 -15.44 0.60
N HIS A 47 -6.50 -16.04 1.57
CA HIS A 47 -5.38 -15.44 2.30
C HIS A 47 -4.30 -14.78 1.42
N GLY A 48 -4.05 -15.30 0.21
CA GLY A 48 -3.11 -14.68 -0.74
C GLY A 48 -3.41 -13.23 -1.14
N HIS A 49 -4.63 -12.72 -0.91
CA HIS A 49 -5.02 -11.33 -1.18
C HIS A 49 -4.90 -10.41 0.05
N LEU A 50 -4.70 -11.00 1.23
CA LEU A 50 -4.80 -10.29 2.49
C LEU A 50 -3.68 -9.25 2.63
N VAL A 51 -2.48 -9.55 2.12
CA VAL A 51 -1.34 -8.63 2.17
C VAL A 51 -1.67 -7.32 1.45
N GLN A 52 -2.21 -7.39 0.24
CA GLN A 52 -2.61 -6.22 -0.54
C GLN A 52 -3.73 -5.44 0.15
N ILE A 53 -4.72 -6.13 0.72
CA ILE A 53 -5.82 -5.51 1.47
C ILE A 53 -5.30 -4.77 2.71
N LEU A 54 -4.37 -5.36 3.45
CA LEU A 54 -3.77 -4.72 4.61
C LEU A 54 -2.94 -3.49 4.22
N VAL A 55 -2.16 -3.56 3.15
CA VAL A 55 -1.43 -2.38 2.63
C VAL A 55 -2.39 -1.25 2.27
N MET A 56 -3.49 -1.55 1.57
CA MET A 56 -4.53 -0.55 1.28
C MET A 56 -5.10 0.06 2.57
N ARG A 57 -5.32 -0.75 3.61
CA ARG A 57 -5.83 -0.26 4.90
C ARG A 57 -4.82 0.64 5.61
N HIS A 58 -3.53 0.31 5.56
CA HIS A 58 -2.46 1.16 6.08
C HIS A 58 -2.42 2.51 5.36
N LEU A 59 -2.47 2.51 4.03
CA LEU A 59 -2.51 3.74 3.22
C LEU A 59 -3.77 4.58 3.46
N GLN A 60 -4.91 3.95 3.78
CA GLN A 60 -6.15 4.66 4.10
C GLN A 60 -6.12 5.36 5.47
N LEU A 61 -5.33 4.84 6.42
CA LEU A 61 -5.27 5.33 7.80
C LEU A 61 -4.17 6.38 8.02
N ALA A 62 -3.21 6.46 7.10
CA ALA A 62 -2.13 7.44 7.09
C ALA A 62 -2.64 8.83 6.68
#